data_AF-A0A5Q4BLT2-F1
#
_entry.id   AF-A0A5Q4BLT2-F1
#
_cell.length_a   1.000
_cell.length_b   1.000
_cell.length_c   1.000
_cell.angle_alpha   90.00
_cell.angle_beta   90.00
_cell.angle_gamma   90.00
#
_symmetry.space_group_name_H-M   'P 1'
#
loop_
_entity.id
_entity.type
_entity.pdbx_description
1 polymer ?
#
loop_
_entity_poly.entity_id
_entity_poly.type
_entity_poly.pdbx_seq_one_letter_code
_entity_poly.pdbx_strand_id
1 'polypeptide(L)'
;MKFLALTIALAVAVNEVSGHYIFQQLSIGSTKYGVFQHIRKNTNYNSPVTDLASNDLRCNVGGASGAQTTVVNVKPGDSFTFTLDTAVYHQGPISLFLSKAPSHVQDYDGSGKWAKFKDFGPTFSNGQATWPLRQTYEHKIPTCLPNGEYLLRIHNLGIHNPWPAGVPQFYISCAQINVTGSSAPASAFAPTLSIPGAFTETDPGYTANIYQPGFTSYAAPGGKESYRKPAITRPRGPALTMDEVLAVLGAFCDLASAHYRFTSLVVGGRNTGEYVHVRRNTNHNSPVTDVLSRDIVCNAGGLSSGPGTQIAAVAAGSTVGFAMDQAIYHDGPVIAWLSPARSGNVTTYDGSGRWAKIWELGALVGNGQISFPASNKAAFNFQIPSCTPPGEYLLRIEQIGLHSASAKGGAQFYISCAQIRVTGSGNGQLSPTVGFPGAYTGSEPGILINIYYPVSEREYGSQHLKFWQRVLRQSSTHGELRS
;
A
#
# COMPACT_ATOMS: atom_id res chain seq x y z
N MET A 1 55.14 -16.60 11.20
CA MET A 1 53.67 -16.60 11.06
C MET A 1 53.28 -15.40 10.21
N LYS A 2 52.88 -15.61 8.95
CA LYS A 2 52.36 -14.56 8.07
C LYS A 2 50.83 -14.71 8.07
N PHE A 3 50.12 -13.75 8.64
CA PHE A 3 48.65 -13.72 8.61
C PHE A 3 48.18 -13.17 7.27
N LEU A 4 47.42 -13.98 6.55
CA LEU A 4 46.67 -13.61 5.36
C LEU A 4 45.43 -12.82 5.82
N ALA A 5 45.30 -11.54 5.43
CA ALA A 5 44.08 -10.79 5.62
C ALA A 5 43.15 -11.06 4.41
N LEU A 6 42.06 -11.79 4.64
CA LEU A 6 41.02 -12.04 3.65
C LEU A 6 39.99 -10.91 3.75
N THR A 7 40.04 -9.95 2.84
CA THR A 7 38.97 -8.95 2.67
C THR A 7 37.83 -9.56 1.87
N ILE A 8 36.71 -9.88 2.54
CA ILE A 8 35.45 -10.25 1.89
C ILE A 8 34.74 -8.96 1.49
N ALA A 9 34.71 -8.65 0.19
CA ALA A 9 33.85 -7.62 -0.36
C ALA A 9 32.41 -8.16 -0.41
N LEU A 10 31.56 -7.73 0.52
CA LEU A 10 30.14 -8.04 0.51
C LEU A 10 29.46 -7.14 -0.53
N ALA A 11 29.16 -7.69 -1.71
CA ALA A 11 28.30 -7.02 -2.68
C ALA A 11 26.86 -7.03 -2.15
N VAL A 12 26.40 -5.88 -1.66
CA VAL A 12 24.99 -5.68 -1.29
C VAL A 12 24.20 -5.52 -2.60
N ALA A 13 23.57 -6.60 -3.05
CA ALA A 13 22.54 -6.53 -4.07
C ALA A 13 21.33 -5.81 -3.46
N VAL A 14 21.12 -4.55 -3.86
CA VAL A 14 19.90 -3.80 -3.58
C VAL A 14 18.77 -4.41 -4.40
N ASN A 15 17.92 -5.22 -3.77
CA ASN A 15 16.64 -5.58 -4.33
C ASN A 15 15.71 -4.39 -4.12
N GLU A 16 15.25 -3.77 -5.21
CA GLU A 16 14.07 -2.92 -5.17
C GLU A 16 12.87 -3.83 -4.89
N VAL A 17 12.53 -3.99 -3.61
CA VAL A 17 11.34 -4.73 -3.24
C VAL A 17 10.16 -3.79 -3.50
N SER A 18 9.34 -4.10 -4.50
CA SER A 18 8.08 -3.40 -4.76
C SER A 18 7.01 -3.93 -3.80
N GLY A 19 6.28 -3.04 -3.12
CA GLY A 19 5.17 -3.44 -2.25
C GLY A 19 4.00 -4.08 -2.95
N HIS A 20 3.92 -3.86 -4.25
CA HIS A 20 2.85 -4.32 -5.09
C HIS A 20 3.31 -5.44 -6.01
N TYR A 21 2.34 -6.23 -6.42
CA TYR A 21 2.53 -7.47 -7.17
C TYR A 21 1.39 -7.67 -8.16
N ILE A 22 1.68 -8.45 -9.20
CA ILE A 22 0.76 -8.77 -10.29
C ILE A 22 0.72 -10.29 -10.47
N PHE A 23 -0.47 -10.88 -10.49
CA PHE A 23 -0.65 -12.28 -10.87
C PHE A 23 -0.48 -12.41 -12.39
N GLN A 24 0.76 -12.60 -12.84
CA GLN A 24 1.12 -12.43 -14.24
C GLN A 24 1.33 -13.74 -15.01
N GLN A 25 1.37 -14.89 -14.32
CA GLN A 25 1.56 -16.20 -14.96
C GLN A 25 0.54 -17.24 -14.47
N LEU A 26 0.11 -18.08 -15.41
CA LEU A 26 -0.73 -19.24 -15.15
C LEU A 26 0.06 -20.52 -15.40
N SER A 27 -0.17 -21.55 -14.59
CA SER A 27 0.23 -22.93 -14.88
C SER A 27 -1.00 -23.83 -14.88
N ILE A 28 -1.02 -24.84 -15.75
CA ILE A 28 -2.01 -25.93 -15.72
C ILE A 28 -1.24 -27.25 -15.57
N GLY A 29 -1.51 -27.99 -14.49
CA GLY A 29 -0.68 -29.11 -14.06
C GLY A 29 0.77 -28.66 -13.85
N SER A 30 1.73 -29.36 -14.48
CA SER A 30 3.15 -29.01 -14.46
C SER A 30 3.56 -27.97 -15.52
N THR A 31 2.68 -27.63 -16.46
CA THR A 31 3.01 -26.70 -17.55
C THR A 31 2.86 -25.27 -17.08
N LYS A 32 3.98 -24.54 -17.00
CA LYS A 32 4.04 -23.10 -16.71
C LYS A 32 4.04 -22.30 -18.01
N TYR A 33 3.06 -21.40 -18.17
CA TYR A 33 2.92 -20.58 -19.38
C TYR A 33 3.68 -19.25 -19.28
N GLY A 34 3.84 -18.59 -20.43
CA GLY A 34 4.46 -17.28 -20.53
C GLY A 34 3.72 -16.20 -19.74
N VAL A 35 4.45 -15.16 -19.35
CA VAL A 35 3.91 -13.97 -18.67
C VAL A 35 2.81 -13.35 -19.54
N PHE A 36 1.62 -13.15 -18.96
CA PHE A 36 0.39 -12.65 -19.63
C PHE A 36 -0.08 -13.46 -20.85
N GLN A 37 0.42 -14.69 -21.06
CA GLN A 37 0.01 -15.51 -22.21
C GLN A 37 -1.49 -15.84 -22.14
N HIS A 38 -1.94 -16.32 -20.98
CA HIS A 38 -3.33 -16.68 -20.70
C HIS A 38 -4.01 -15.76 -19.69
N ILE A 39 -3.31 -14.73 -19.22
CA ILE A 39 -3.80 -13.75 -18.25
C ILE A 39 -3.89 -12.39 -18.94
N ARG A 40 -5.03 -11.72 -18.77
CA ARG A 40 -5.24 -10.38 -19.30
C ARG A 40 -4.23 -9.42 -18.68
N LYS A 41 -3.42 -8.81 -19.53
CA LYS A 41 -2.46 -7.79 -19.11
C LYS A 41 -3.21 -6.51 -18.77
N ASN A 42 -3.06 -6.07 -17.53
CA ASN A 42 -3.60 -4.82 -17.07
C ASN A 42 -2.69 -3.63 -17.47
N THR A 43 -3.25 -2.42 -17.48
CA THR A 43 -2.55 -1.20 -17.91
C THR A 43 -2.17 -0.27 -16.76
N ASN A 44 -2.64 -0.55 -15.55
CA ASN A 44 -2.27 0.14 -14.31
C ASN A 44 -1.10 -0.53 -13.56
N TYR A 45 -0.33 -1.40 -14.23
CA TYR A 45 0.85 -2.05 -13.67
C TYR A 45 0.56 -2.78 -12.35
N ASN A 46 1.20 -2.40 -11.25
CA ASN A 46 0.97 -3.03 -9.96
C ASN A 46 0.07 -2.18 -9.05
N SER A 47 -0.48 -1.06 -9.53
CA SER A 47 -1.41 -0.25 -8.74
C SER A 47 -2.71 -1.01 -8.48
N PRO A 48 -3.27 -0.93 -7.27
CA PRO A 48 -4.53 -1.58 -6.94
C PRO A 48 -5.73 -0.84 -7.52
N VAL A 49 -6.86 -1.56 -7.62
CA VAL A 49 -8.20 -0.95 -7.78
C VAL A 49 -8.78 -0.72 -6.39
N THR A 50 -9.34 0.46 -6.14
CA THR A 50 -9.94 0.82 -4.84
C THR A 50 -11.41 1.23 -4.93
N ASP A 51 -11.88 1.67 -6.11
CA ASP A 51 -13.26 2.08 -6.33
C ASP A 51 -14.20 0.87 -6.42
N LEU A 52 -15.08 0.73 -5.44
CA LEU A 52 -16.07 -0.36 -5.35
C LEU A 52 -17.15 -0.32 -6.45
N ALA A 53 -17.33 0.81 -7.10
CA ALA A 53 -18.26 0.97 -8.22
C ALA A 53 -17.59 0.73 -9.59
N SER A 54 -16.26 0.61 -9.64
CA SER A 54 -15.55 0.48 -10.91
C SER A 54 -15.72 -0.90 -11.56
N ASN A 55 -15.87 -0.90 -12.89
CA ASN A 55 -15.81 -2.13 -13.70
C ASN A 55 -14.43 -2.79 -13.68
N ASP A 56 -13.38 -2.06 -13.31
CA ASP A 56 -12.02 -2.58 -13.19
C ASP A 56 -11.91 -3.64 -12.09
N LEU A 57 -12.88 -3.72 -11.16
CA LEU A 57 -12.93 -4.81 -10.17
C LEU A 57 -13.05 -6.21 -10.80
N ARG A 58 -13.50 -6.31 -12.05
CA ARG A 58 -13.63 -7.59 -12.76
C ARG A 58 -12.27 -8.17 -13.09
N CYS A 59 -11.49 -7.47 -13.91
CA CYS A 59 -10.23 -7.97 -14.47
C CYS A 59 -9.09 -6.95 -14.45
N ASN A 60 -9.14 -5.99 -13.52
CA ASN A 60 -8.20 -4.87 -13.39
C ASN A 60 -8.30 -3.86 -14.53
N VAL A 61 -7.64 -2.71 -14.38
CA VAL A 61 -7.67 -1.61 -15.37
C VAL A 61 -7.08 -2.10 -16.69
N GLY A 62 -7.80 -1.86 -17.78
CA GLY A 62 -7.43 -2.34 -19.13
C GLY A 62 -7.73 -3.82 -19.39
N GLY A 63 -8.13 -4.59 -18.38
CA GLY A 63 -8.47 -6.01 -18.50
C GLY A 63 -9.89 -6.29 -18.99
N ALA A 64 -10.63 -5.27 -19.45
CA ALA A 64 -11.98 -5.44 -19.98
C ALA A 64 -11.99 -6.24 -21.30
N SER A 65 -10.98 -6.08 -22.16
CA SER A 65 -10.84 -6.86 -23.39
C SER A 65 -9.89 -8.03 -23.21
N GLY A 66 -10.23 -9.16 -23.81
CA GLY A 66 -9.41 -10.36 -23.86
C GLY A 66 -8.72 -10.60 -25.21
N ALA A 67 -8.86 -9.69 -26.18
CA ALA A 67 -8.48 -9.91 -27.57
C ALA A 67 -6.99 -10.26 -27.77
N GLN A 68 -6.11 -9.77 -26.90
CA GLN A 68 -4.66 -10.03 -26.95
C GLN A 68 -4.23 -11.18 -26.02
N THR A 69 -5.16 -11.85 -25.37
CA THR A 69 -4.90 -12.94 -24.43
C THR A 69 -5.33 -14.26 -25.04
N THR A 70 -4.49 -15.28 -24.96
CA THR A 70 -4.80 -16.61 -25.50
C THR A 70 -5.67 -17.41 -24.52
N VAL A 71 -6.48 -18.33 -25.02
CA VAL A 71 -7.36 -19.18 -24.20
C VAL A 71 -6.68 -20.54 -23.98
N VAL A 72 -6.56 -20.99 -22.72
CA VAL A 72 -6.01 -22.32 -22.41
C VAL A 72 -7.12 -23.35 -22.22
N ASN A 73 -6.98 -24.52 -22.83
CA ASN A 73 -7.90 -25.64 -22.59
C ASN A 73 -7.61 -26.29 -21.23
N VAL A 74 -8.66 -26.52 -20.45
CA VAL A 74 -8.60 -27.21 -19.15
C VAL A 74 -9.71 -28.24 -19.05
N LYS A 75 -9.53 -29.24 -18.18
CA LYS A 75 -10.55 -30.20 -17.78
C LYS A 75 -11.01 -29.93 -16.35
N PRO A 76 -12.26 -30.27 -15.99
CA PRO A 76 -12.70 -30.26 -14.60
C PRO A 76 -11.77 -31.10 -13.73
N GLY A 77 -11.32 -30.55 -12.61
CA GLY A 77 -10.38 -31.21 -11.68
C GLY A 77 -8.90 -30.98 -11.97
N ASP A 78 -8.53 -30.40 -13.12
CA ASP A 78 -7.14 -30.01 -13.40
C ASP A 78 -6.63 -29.04 -12.33
N SER A 79 -5.36 -29.20 -11.93
CA SER A 79 -4.70 -28.21 -11.09
C SER A 79 -4.31 -27.00 -11.93
N PHE A 80 -4.52 -25.80 -11.38
CA PHE A 80 -4.01 -24.55 -11.92
C PHE A 80 -3.27 -23.78 -10.85
N THR A 81 -2.28 -22.98 -11.25
CA THR A 81 -1.54 -22.09 -10.34
C THR A 81 -1.45 -20.70 -10.93
N PHE A 82 -1.84 -19.68 -10.17
CA PHE A 82 -1.44 -18.30 -10.44
C PHE A 82 -0.08 -18.03 -9.79
N THR A 83 0.84 -17.46 -10.56
CA THR A 83 2.16 -17.04 -10.09
C THR A 83 2.31 -15.52 -10.25
N LEU A 84 2.80 -14.88 -9.19
CA LEU A 84 3.06 -13.45 -9.16
C LEU A 84 4.52 -13.12 -9.54
N ASP A 85 4.74 -11.88 -9.97
CA ASP A 85 6.07 -11.29 -10.17
C ASP A 85 6.89 -11.25 -8.87
N THR A 86 6.26 -10.92 -7.75
CA THR A 86 6.81 -11.00 -6.39
C THR A 86 5.79 -11.59 -5.42
N ALA A 87 6.24 -12.08 -4.26
CA ALA A 87 5.32 -12.62 -3.26
C ALA A 87 4.32 -11.57 -2.78
N VAL A 88 3.09 -12.01 -2.51
CA VAL A 88 2.06 -11.17 -1.89
C VAL A 88 2.61 -10.61 -0.58
N TYR A 89 2.38 -9.33 -0.36
CA TYR A 89 2.91 -8.60 0.79
C TYR A 89 1.79 -7.96 1.63
N HIS A 90 0.67 -7.58 1.02
CA HIS A 90 -0.43 -7.00 1.77
C HIS A 90 -1.29 -8.05 2.44
N GLN A 91 -1.46 -7.89 3.76
CA GLN A 91 -2.33 -8.73 4.57
C GLN A 91 -3.79 -8.61 4.10
N GLY A 92 -4.41 -9.76 3.85
CA GLY A 92 -5.78 -9.86 3.38
C GLY A 92 -6.01 -11.13 2.54
N PRO A 93 -7.28 -11.47 2.24
CA PRO A 93 -7.60 -12.74 1.62
C PRO A 93 -7.16 -12.76 0.17
N ILE A 94 -6.92 -13.98 -0.32
CA ILE A 94 -6.86 -14.25 -1.75
C ILE A 94 -8.14 -15.00 -2.10
N SER A 95 -8.87 -14.54 -3.11
CA SER A 95 -10.10 -15.21 -3.53
C SER A 95 -10.10 -15.52 -5.02
N LEU A 96 -10.71 -16.64 -5.37
CA LEU A 96 -10.87 -17.11 -6.73
C LEU A 96 -12.33 -17.09 -7.15
N PHE A 97 -12.58 -16.57 -8.35
CA PHE A 97 -13.90 -16.47 -8.95
C PHE A 97 -13.91 -17.00 -10.38
N LEU A 98 -15.08 -17.46 -10.82
CA LEU A 98 -15.34 -17.85 -12.20
C LEU A 98 -16.53 -17.08 -12.75
N SER A 99 -16.45 -16.69 -14.02
CA SER A 99 -17.58 -16.19 -14.78
C SER A 99 -17.59 -16.80 -16.18
N LYS A 100 -18.74 -17.37 -16.57
CA LYS A 100 -18.90 -17.99 -17.89
C LYS A 100 -19.11 -16.91 -18.94
N ALA A 101 -18.33 -16.96 -20.02
CA ALA A 101 -18.55 -16.10 -21.17
C ALA A 101 -19.85 -16.51 -21.89
N PRO A 102 -20.70 -15.56 -22.31
CA PRO A 102 -21.88 -15.85 -23.12
C PRO A 102 -21.52 -16.48 -24.49
N SER A 103 -20.36 -16.09 -25.03
CA SER A 103 -19.78 -16.62 -26.26
C SER A 103 -18.27 -16.81 -26.06
N HIS A 104 -17.42 -16.05 -26.76
CA HIS A 104 -15.97 -16.09 -26.61
C HIS A 104 -15.53 -15.23 -25.44
N VAL A 105 -14.63 -15.77 -24.61
CA VAL A 105 -14.07 -15.05 -23.48
C VAL A 105 -13.22 -13.87 -23.92
N GLN A 106 -12.68 -13.86 -25.15
CA GLN A 106 -11.90 -12.74 -25.66
C GLN A 106 -12.72 -11.45 -25.83
N ASP A 107 -14.02 -11.58 -26.12
CA ASP A 107 -14.97 -10.47 -26.28
C ASP A 107 -15.75 -10.16 -24.99
N TYR A 108 -15.55 -10.96 -23.95
CA TYR A 108 -16.32 -10.88 -22.72
C TYR A 108 -15.64 -10.01 -21.66
N ASP A 109 -16.30 -8.93 -21.25
CA ASP A 109 -15.78 -7.97 -20.26
C ASP A 109 -16.03 -8.36 -18.79
N GLY A 110 -16.62 -9.54 -18.54
CA GLY A 110 -16.98 -9.97 -17.19
C GLY A 110 -18.30 -9.39 -16.66
N SER A 111 -19.13 -8.78 -17.49
CA SER A 111 -20.44 -8.19 -17.11
C SER A 111 -21.50 -9.19 -16.66
N GLY A 112 -21.31 -10.48 -16.95
CA GLY A 112 -22.18 -11.55 -16.48
C GLY A 112 -21.97 -11.89 -15.00
N LYS A 113 -22.55 -13.01 -14.59
CA LYS A 113 -22.55 -13.44 -13.19
C LYS A 113 -21.25 -14.14 -12.81
N TRP A 114 -20.84 -13.95 -11.57
CA TRP A 114 -19.64 -14.52 -10.96
C TRP A 114 -20.01 -15.51 -9.85
N ALA A 115 -19.16 -16.52 -9.67
CA ALA A 115 -19.20 -17.43 -8.53
C ALA A 115 -17.84 -17.41 -7.84
N LYS A 116 -17.84 -17.14 -6.54
CA LYS A 116 -16.66 -17.37 -5.70
C LYS A 116 -16.54 -18.86 -5.41
N PHE A 117 -15.35 -19.42 -5.52
CA PHE A 117 -15.16 -20.86 -5.29
C PHE A 117 -14.04 -21.22 -4.33
N LYS A 118 -13.18 -20.25 -4.00
CA LYS A 118 -12.11 -20.47 -3.04
C LYS A 118 -11.68 -19.17 -2.39
N ASP A 119 -11.58 -19.17 -1.07
CA ASP A 119 -10.82 -18.20 -0.29
C ASP A 119 -9.56 -18.86 0.32
N PHE A 120 -8.43 -18.17 0.23
CA PHE A 120 -7.26 -18.38 1.07
C PHE A 120 -7.27 -17.30 2.14
N GLY A 121 -7.88 -17.63 3.28
CA GLY A 121 -7.98 -16.76 4.45
C GLY A 121 -6.81 -16.97 5.43
N PRO A 122 -6.83 -16.23 6.55
CA PRO A 122 -5.81 -16.36 7.58
C PRO A 122 -6.03 -17.62 8.41
N THR A 123 -4.95 -18.12 9.02
CA THR A 123 -5.04 -19.02 10.17
C THR A 123 -4.88 -18.22 11.45
N PHE A 124 -5.50 -18.66 12.55
CA PHE A 124 -5.41 -18.00 13.83
C PHE A 124 -4.68 -18.89 14.84
N SER A 125 -3.64 -18.35 15.47
CA SER A 125 -2.89 -19.02 16.54
C SER A 125 -2.45 -18.00 17.58
N ASN A 126 -2.62 -18.31 18.86
CA ASN A 126 -2.23 -17.43 19.99
C ASN A 126 -2.75 -15.97 19.85
N GLY A 127 -3.96 -15.79 19.32
CA GLY A 127 -4.55 -14.47 19.11
C GLY A 127 -3.96 -13.65 17.96
N GLN A 128 -3.15 -14.27 17.08
CA GLN A 128 -2.59 -13.62 15.89
C GLN A 128 -3.09 -14.29 14.60
N ALA A 129 -3.30 -13.47 13.57
CA ALA A 129 -3.67 -13.92 12.24
C ALA A 129 -2.44 -14.06 11.34
N THR A 130 -2.25 -15.25 10.77
CA THR A 130 -1.22 -15.52 9.77
C THR A 130 -1.86 -15.65 8.40
N TRP A 131 -1.51 -14.73 7.50
CA TRP A 131 -2.03 -14.72 6.13
C TRP A 131 -1.14 -15.56 5.20
N PRO A 132 -1.71 -16.27 4.21
CA PRO A 132 -0.95 -17.05 3.25
C PRO A 132 -0.35 -16.14 2.16
N LEU A 133 0.62 -15.32 2.55
CA LEU A 133 1.35 -14.38 1.70
C LEU A 133 2.41 -15.11 0.87
N ARG A 134 2.08 -15.49 -0.37
CA ARG A 134 2.87 -16.41 -1.21
C ARG A 134 3.09 -15.83 -2.60
N GLN A 135 4.08 -16.33 -3.33
CA GLN A 135 4.27 -16.02 -4.74
C GLN A 135 3.38 -16.87 -5.67
N THR A 136 2.86 -18.00 -5.18
CA THR A 136 2.05 -18.93 -5.97
C THR A 136 0.79 -19.36 -5.23
N TYR A 137 -0.33 -19.42 -5.94
CA TYR A 137 -1.62 -19.88 -5.43
C TYR A 137 -2.19 -20.97 -6.34
N GLU A 138 -2.21 -22.20 -5.81
CA GLU A 138 -2.69 -23.38 -6.51
C GLU A 138 -4.10 -23.76 -6.07
N HIS A 139 -4.95 -24.12 -7.03
CA HIS A 139 -6.23 -24.77 -6.78
C HIS A 139 -6.65 -25.65 -7.95
N LYS A 140 -7.80 -26.33 -7.84
CA LYS A 140 -8.36 -27.15 -8.91
C LYS A 140 -9.52 -26.47 -9.61
N ILE A 141 -9.64 -26.70 -10.92
CA ILE A 141 -10.85 -26.35 -11.67
C ILE A 141 -12.04 -27.11 -11.06
N PRO A 142 -13.15 -26.43 -10.71
CA PRO A 142 -14.30 -27.11 -10.12
C PRO A 142 -14.81 -28.26 -11.00
N THR A 143 -15.02 -29.44 -10.41
CA THR A 143 -15.39 -30.66 -11.15
C THR A 143 -16.78 -30.60 -11.77
N CYS A 144 -17.65 -29.71 -11.28
CA CYS A 144 -19.01 -29.52 -11.77
C CYS A 144 -19.14 -28.35 -12.77
N LEU A 145 -18.02 -27.83 -13.28
CA LEU A 145 -18.04 -26.73 -14.23
C LEU A 145 -18.46 -27.23 -15.63
N PRO A 146 -19.52 -26.69 -16.25
CA PRO A 146 -19.93 -27.05 -17.60
C PRO A 146 -18.87 -26.68 -18.65
N ASN A 147 -18.95 -27.29 -19.83
CA ASN A 147 -18.06 -26.93 -20.94
C ASN A 147 -18.27 -25.48 -21.39
N GLY A 148 -17.21 -24.83 -21.86
CA GLY A 148 -17.20 -23.51 -22.47
C GLY A 148 -16.12 -22.59 -21.91
N GLU A 149 -16.13 -21.34 -22.34
CA GLU A 149 -15.08 -20.38 -21.99
C GLU A 149 -15.44 -19.56 -20.73
N TYR A 150 -14.44 -19.28 -19.91
CA TYR A 150 -14.59 -18.61 -18.61
C TYR A 150 -13.47 -17.61 -18.36
N LEU A 151 -13.83 -16.53 -17.66
CA LEU A 151 -12.86 -15.76 -16.88
C LEU A 151 -12.61 -16.46 -15.56
N LEU A 152 -11.36 -16.87 -15.34
CA LEU A 152 -10.85 -17.36 -14.06
C LEU A 152 -10.13 -16.20 -13.37
N ARG A 153 -10.77 -15.61 -12.36
CA ARG A 153 -10.29 -14.41 -11.67
C ARG A 153 -9.62 -14.80 -10.36
N ILE A 154 -8.47 -14.20 -10.09
CA ILE A 154 -7.83 -14.17 -8.77
C ILE A 154 -7.74 -12.73 -8.30
N HIS A 155 -7.85 -12.52 -7.00
CA HIS A 155 -7.47 -11.24 -6.41
C HIS A 155 -6.84 -11.40 -5.03
N ASN A 156 -6.01 -10.44 -4.64
CA ASN A 156 -5.76 -10.14 -3.24
C ASN A 156 -6.58 -8.91 -2.86
N LEU A 157 -7.31 -8.98 -1.75
CA LEU A 157 -7.90 -7.80 -1.12
C LEU A 157 -7.01 -7.39 0.05
N GLY A 158 -6.09 -6.45 -0.17
CA GLY A 158 -5.23 -5.91 0.87
C GLY A 158 -6.02 -5.05 1.85
N ILE A 159 -6.13 -5.49 3.10
CA ILE A 159 -6.84 -4.80 4.21
C ILE A 159 -5.87 -4.27 5.28
N HIS A 160 -4.57 -4.23 4.96
CA HIS A 160 -3.53 -3.63 5.78
C HIS A 160 -3.71 -2.11 5.99
N ASN A 161 -4.58 -1.47 5.23
CA ASN A 161 -4.99 -0.07 5.45
C ASN A 161 -6.38 -0.08 6.09
N PRO A 162 -6.51 0.14 7.42
CA PRO A 162 -7.77 -0.02 8.12
C PRO A 162 -8.81 1.00 7.69
N TRP A 163 -9.97 0.51 7.25
CA TRP A 163 -11.14 1.33 6.97
C TRP A 163 -11.68 2.00 8.25
N PRO A 164 -12.23 3.23 8.18
CA PRO A 164 -12.36 4.12 7.01
C PRO A 164 -11.16 5.06 6.80
N ALA A 165 -10.14 5.03 7.68
CA ALA A 165 -8.98 5.91 7.57
C ALA A 165 -8.08 5.58 6.36
N GLY A 166 -8.08 4.31 5.95
CA GLY A 166 -7.47 3.82 4.71
C GLY A 166 -8.47 3.01 3.87
N VAL A 167 -8.22 2.92 2.57
CA VAL A 167 -9.09 2.19 1.63
C VAL A 167 -8.47 0.83 1.32
N PRO A 168 -9.20 -0.29 1.51
CA PRO A 168 -8.76 -1.60 1.05
C PRO A 168 -8.44 -1.63 -0.45
N GLN A 169 -7.47 -2.45 -0.81
CA GLN A 169 -6.85 -2.43 -2.14
C GLN A 169 -7.03 -3.77 -2.85
N PHE A 170 -7.55 -3.75 -4.08
CA PHE A 170 -7.72 -4.95 -4.89
C PHE A 170 -6.58 -5.10 -5.91
N TYR A 171 -5.79 -6.17 -5.77
CA TYR A 171 -4.82 -6.61 -6.78
C TYR A 171 -5.44 -7.75 -7.57
N ILE A 172 -5.80 -7.52 -8.84
CA ILE A 172 -6.69 -8.39 -9.60
C ILE A 172 -6.01 -8.88 -10.87
N SER A 173 -6.27 -10.13 -11.25
CA SER A 173 -5.98 -10.62 -12.60
C SER A 173 -7.01 -11.66 -13.05
N CYS A 174 -7.21 -11.74 -14.36
CA CYS A 174 -8.12 -12.70 -15.00
C CYS A 174 -7.39 -13.55 -16.01
N ALA A 175 -7.45 -14.87 -15.84
CA ALA A 175 -7.07 -15.85 -16.84
C ALA A 175 -8.25 -16.19 -17.77
N GLN A 176 -7.93 -16.60 -19.00
CA GLN A 176 -8.89 -17.07 -19.99
C GLN A 176 -8.76 -18.59 -20.15
N ILE A 177 -9.79 -19.31 -19.76
CA ILE A 177 -9.82 -20.77 -19.83
C ILE A 177 -10.98 -21.26 -20.68
N ASN A 178 -10.80 -22.38 -21.37
CA ASN A 178 -11.85 -23.13 -22.04
C ASN A 178 -11.99 -24.51 -21.38
N VAL A 179 -13.10 -24.74 -20.71
CA VAL A 179 -13.40 -26.00 -20.03
C VAL A 179 -13.93 -26.97 -21.07
N THR A 180 -13.27 -28.12 -21.20
CA THR A 180 -13.62 -29.17 -22.15
C THR A 180 -13.74 -30.52 -21.46
N GLY A 181 -14.51 -31.45 -22.05
CA GLY A 181 -14.66 -32.80 -21.54
C GLY A 181 -15.50 -32.94 -20.26
N SER A 182 -16.21 -31.89 -19.85
CA SER A 182 -17.18 -31.94 -18.76
C SER A 182 -18.50 -32.59 -19.19
N SER A 183 -19.06 -33.42 -18.31
CA SER A 183 -20.44 -33.94 -18.42
C SER A 183 -21.43 -33.15 -17.56
N ALA A 184 -20.99 -32.11 -16.85
CA ALA A 184 -21.85 -31.33 -15.98
C ALA A 184 -22.89 -30.53 -16.79
N PRO A 185 -24.18 -30.57 -16.42
CA PRO A 185 -25.20 -29.78 -17.09
C PRO A 185 -24.98 -28.29 -16.82
N ALA A 186 -25.46 -27.40 -17.70
CA ALA A 186 -25.33 -25.95 -17.53
C ALA A 186 -25.83 -25.47 -16.15
N SER A 187 -26.87 -26.11 -15.60
CA SER A 187 -27.44 -25.82 -14.27
C SER A 187 -26.52 -26.14 -13.10
N ALA A 188 -25.44 -26.92 -13.30
CA ALA A 188 -24.45 -27.22 -12.26
C ALA A 188 -23.58 -26.00 -11.89
N PHE A 189 -23.57 -24.96 -12.73
CA PHE A 189 -22.90 -23.70 -12.46
C PHE A 189 -23.94 -22.56 -12.44
N ALA A 190 -24.33 -22.15 -11.24
CA ALA A 190 -25.33 -21.11 -11.00
C ALA A 190 -24.71 -19.89 -10.28
N PRO A 191 -23.87 -19.09 -10.95
CA PRO A 191 -23.30 -17.89 -10.37
C PRO A 191 -24.37 -16.84 -10.08
N THR A 192 -24.30 -16.18 -8.92
CA THR A 192 -25.27 -15.17 -8.49
C THR A 192 -24.67 -13.78 -8.32
N LEU A 193 -23.35 -13.68 -8.16
CA LEU A 193 -22.67 -12.43 -7.84
C LEU A 193 -22.53 -11.55 -9.07
N SER A 194 -22.55 -10.24 -8.88
CA SER A 194 -22.17 -9.25 -9.89
C SER A 194 -20.90 -8.55 -9.41
N ILE A 195 -19.95 -8.29 -10.32
CA ILE A 195 -18.77 -7.45 -10.02
C ILE A 195 -18.78 -6.31 -11.05
N PRO A 196 -18.88 -5.03 -10.65
CA PRO A 196 -19.01 -4.51 -9.29
C PRO A 196 -20.34 -4.88 -8.59
N GLY A 197 -20.38 -4.75 -7.26
CA GLY A 197 -21.55 -5.06 -6.41
C GLY A 197 -21.39 -6.26 -5.47
N ALA A 198 -20.40 -7.13 -5.69
CA ALA A 198 -20.11 -8.26 -4.80
C ALA A 198 -19.35 -7.86 -3.53
N PHE A 199 -18.78 -6.65 -3.51
CA PHE A 199 -18.00 -6.10 -2.41
C PHE A 199 -18.62 -4.76 -2.01
N THR A 200 -18.77 -4.53 -0.71
CA THR A 200 -19.39 -3.32 -0.17
C THR A 200 -18.60 -2.76 1.00
N GLU A 201 -18.73 -1.45 1.25
CA GLU A 201 -18.12 -0.80 2.42
C GLU A 201 -18.73 -1.26 3.76
N THR A 202 -19.80 -2.06 3.74
CA THR A 202 -20.40 -2.66 4.94
C THR A 202 -20.02 -4.12 5.11
N ASP A 203 -19.25 -4.71 4.21
CA ASP A 203 -18.78 -6.08 4.35
C ASP A 203 -17.83 -6.18 5.56
N PRO A 204 -18.08 -7.09 6.53
CA PRO A 204 -17.22 -7.24 7.71
C PRO A 204 -15.77 -7.57 7.35
N GLY A 205 -15.54 -8.32 6.28
CA GLY A 205 -14.20 -8.65 5.79
C GLY A 205 -13.50 -7.52 5.04
N TYR A 206 -14.27 -6.60 4.46
CA TYR A 206 -13.72 -5.41 3.79
C TYR A 206 -13.27 -4.38 4.84
N THR A 207 -14.06 -4.23 5.90
CA THR A 207 -13.85 -3.24 6.97
C THR A 207 -13.03 -3.77 8.15
N ALA A 208 -12.58 -5.03 8.10
CA ALA A 208 -11.86 -5.66 9.19
C ALA A 208 -10.57 -4.91 9.54
N ASN A 209 -10.42 -4.53 10.81
CA ASN A 209 -9.17 -3.98 11.32
C ASN A 209 -8.30 -5.11 11.88
N ILE A 210 -7.32 -5.54 11.07
CA ILE A 210 -6.43 -6.66 11.39
C ILE A 210 -5.41 -6.36 12.52
N TYR A 211 -5.31 -5.10 12.95
CA TYR A 211 -4.41 -4.66 14.03
C TYR A 211 -5.12 -4.52 15.38
N GLN A 212 -6.45 -4.66 15.41
CA GLN A 212 -7.18 -4.58 16.67
C GLN A 212 -6.87 -5.77 17.59
N PRO A 213 -6.73 -5.55 18.91
CA PRO A 213 -6.68 -6.63 19.87
C PRO A 213 -7.90 -7.54 19.72
N GLY A 214 -7.68 -8.86 19.69
CA GLY A 214 -8.76 -9.84 19.59
C GLY A 214 -9.21 -10.20 18.16
N PHE A 215 -8.47 -9.79 17.12
CA PHE A 215 -8.69 -10.25 15.74
C PHE A 215 -8.47 -11.77 15.62
N THR A 216 -9.56 -12.53 15.77
CA THR A 216 -9.54 -14.00 15.92
C THR A 216 -10.41 -14.72 14.89
N SER A 217 -11.12 -13.98 14.05
CA SER A 217 -11.89 -14.53 12.93
C SER A 217 -11.90 -13.54 11.77
N TYR A 218 -12.08 -14.07 10.56
CA TYR A 218 -12.17 -13.27 9.34
C TYR A 218 -13.15 -13.92 8.36
N ALA A 219 -14.01 -13.11 7.75
CA ALA A 219 -14.96 -13.54 6.73
C ALA A 219 -14.66 -12.80 5.42
N ALA A 220 -14.06 -13.48 4.44
CA ALA A 220 -13.72 -12.86 3.16
C ALA A 220 -14.98 -12.36 2.42
N PRO A 221 -14.97 -11.11 1.90
CA PRO A 221 -16.11 -10.54 1.17
C PRO A 221 -16.29 -11.19 -0.22
N GLY A 222 -17.28 -10.76 -0.99
CA GLY A 222 -17.56 -11.36 -2.30
C GLY A 222 -18.46 -12.60 -2.24
N GLY A 223 -19.44 -12.61 -1.31
CA GLY A 223 -20.40 -13.70 -1.15
C GLY A 223 -19.84 -14.98 -0.52
N LYS A 224 -20.65 -16.04 -0.49
CA LYS A 224 -20.21 -17.38 -0.03
C LYS A 224 -19.62 -18.17 -1.19
N GLU A 225 -18.72 -19.10 -0.89
CA GLU A 225 -18.25 -20.09 -1.87
C GLU A 225 -19.46 -20.87 -2.42
N SER A 226 -19.70 -20.76 -3.73
CA SER A 226 -20.93 -21.22 -4.39
C SER A 226 -20.94 -22.73 -4.65
N TYR A 227 -19.86 -23.43 -4.31
CA TYR A 227 -19.64 -24.83 -4.64
C TYR A 227 -19.77 -25.67 -3.38
N ARG A 228 -20.96 -26.23 -3.14
CA ARG A 228 -21.12 -27.26 -2.12
C ARG A 228 -20.39 -28.51 -2.60
N LYS A 229 -19.42 -29.01 -1.83
CA LYS A 229 -18.97 -30.40 -1.95
C LYS A 229 -20.23 -31.29 -1.92
N PRO A 230 -20.36 -32.32 -2.80
CA PRO A 230 -21.37 -33.34 -2.59
C PRO A 230 -21.23 -33.86 -1.16
N ALA A 231 -22.33 -33.95 -0.42
CA ALA A 231 -22.31 -34.53 0.91
C ALA A 231 -21.84 -35.98 0.80
N ILE A 232 -20.57 -36.23 1.11
CA ILE A 232 -20.06 -37.60 1.26
C ILE A 232 -20.53 -38.08 2.63
N THR A 233 -21.60 -38.86 2.66
CA THR A 233 -21.91 -39.73 3.80
C THR A 233 -20.85 -40.82 3.88
N ARG A 234 -19.74 -40.56 4.59
CA ARG A 234 -18.76 -41.60 4.93
C ARG A 234 -19.14 -42.22 6.29
N PRO A 235 -19.26 -43.55 6.39
CA PRO A 235 -19.37 -44.21 7.69
C PRO A 235 -18.06 -44.03 8.47
N ARG A 236 -18.17 -43.88 9.80
CA ARG A 236 -17.03 -43.72 10.72
C ARG A 236 -16.12 -44.96 10.66
N GLY A 237 -14.89 -44.79 10.19
CA GLY A 237 -13.76 -45.69 10.47
C GLY A 237 -12.84 -45.05 11.52
N PRO A 238 -12.01 -45.84 12.24
CA PRO A 238 -11.29 -45.38 13.40
C PRO A 238 -10.11 -44.46 13.05
N ALA A 239 -9.73 -43.62 14.01
CA ALA A 239 -8.68 -42.62 13.92
C ALA A 239 -7.30 -43.26 13.71
N LEU A 240 -6.51 -42.68 12.80
CA LEU A 240 -5.07 -42.95 12.69
C LEU A 240 -4.32 -41.93 13.55
N THR A 241 -3.40 -42.43 14.37
CA THR A 241 -2.56 -41.67 15.29
C THR A 241 -1.40 -40.97 14.57
N MET A 242 -1.04 -39.80 15.08
CA MET A 242 0.14 -39.02 14.70
C MET A 242 1.40 -39.75 15.15
N ASP A 243 2.29 -40.05 14.23
CA ASP A 243 3.73 -40.10 14.49
C ASP A 243 4.52 -39.88 13.19
N GLU A 244 5.59 -39.10 13.34
CA GLU A 244 6.71 -38.82 12.41
C GLU A 244 6.47 -37.93 11.18
N VAL A 245 6.94 -36.66 11.23
CA VAL A 245 8.08 -36.19 10.41
C VAL A 245 8.81 -35.06 11.14
N LEU A 246 10.11 -35.26 11.26
CA LEU A 246 11.14 -34.45 11.89
C LEU A 246 11.56 -33.24 11.02
N ALA A 247 11.83 -32.12 11.69
CA ALA A 247 12.70 -31.00 11.30
C ALA A 247 12.47 -30.29 9.94
N VAL A 248 11.71 -29.18 9.99
CA VAL A 248 11.93 -28.02 9.10
C VAL A 248 12.42 -26.88 9.98
N LEU A 249 13.68 -26.48 9.79
CA LEU A 249 14.24 -25.24 10.32
C LEU A 249 13.31 -24.09 9.93
N GLY A 250 12.75 -23.42 10.94
CA GLY A 250 11.96 -22.22 10.77
C GLY A 250 12.81 -21.11 10.16
N ALA A 251 12.66 -20.90 8.86
CA ALA A 251 12.91 -19.60 8.28
C ALA A 251 11.81 -18.67 8.83
N PHE A 252 12.16 -17.88 9.84
CA PHE A 252 11.38 -16.70 10.18
C PHE A 252 11.33 -15.83 8.92
N CYS A 253 10.18 -15.80 8.24
CA CYS A 253 9.90 -14.68 7.34
C CYS A 253 9.81 -13.45 8.23
N ASP A 254 10.75 -12.52 8.05
CA ASP A 254 10.60 -11.18 8.58
C ASP A 254 9.22 -10.65 8.16
N LEU A 255 8.42 -10.25 9.14
CA LEU A 255 7.20 -9.46 8.95
C LEU A 255 7.63 -8.08 8.46
N ALA A 256 8.09 -7.99 7.22
CA ALA A 256 8.33 -6.72 6.60
C ALA A 256 6.97 -6.01 6.51
N SER A 257 6.84 -4.86 7.16
CA SER A 257 5.68 -4.00 7.03
C SER A 257 6.00 -2.97 5.94
N ALA A 258 5.09 -2.71 4.98
CA ALA A 258 5.35 -1.74 3.90
C ALA A 258 5.20 -0.30 4.41
N HIS A 259 4.67 -0.16 5.62
CA HIS A 259 4.15 1.07 6.20
C HIS A 259 5.01 1.49 7.38
N TYR A 260 5.38 2.76 7.43
CA TYR A 260 6.41 3.26 8.33
C TYR A 260 5.94 4.52 9.06
N ARG A 261 6.64 4.85 10.15
CA ARG A 261 6.33 6.00 11.01
C ARG A 261 7.61 6.79 11.28
N PHE A 262 7.49 8.11 11.28
CA PHE A 262 8.54 8.99 11.77
C PHE A 262 8.46 9.05 13.30
N THR A 263 9.10 8.12 13.99
CA THR A 263 8.90 7.94 15.43
C THR A 263 9.79 8.81 16.29
N SER A 264 10.95 9.24 15.80
CA SER A 264 11.97 9.87 16.64
C SER A 264 12.48 11.17 16.03
N LEU A 265 12.71 12.18 16.88
CA LEU A 265 13.41 13.39 16.50
C LEU A 265 14.91 13.13 16.52
N VAL A 266 15.65 13.73 15.59
CA VAL A 266 17.10 13.75 15.57
C VAL A 266 17.54 15.18 15.85
N VAL A 267 18.35 15.39 16.88
CA VAL A 267 18.89 16.71 17.27
C VAL A 267 20.40 16.61 17.34
N GLY A 268 21.11 17.44 16.56
CA GLY A 268 22.58 17.41 16.53
C GLY A 268 23.15 16.05 16.10
N GLY A 269 22.46 15.33 15.21
CA GLY A 269 22.84 14.00 14.75
C GLY A 269 22.52 12.84 15.72
N ARG A 270 21.95 13.12 16.90
CA ARG A 270 21.56 12.09 17.87
C ARG A 270 20.07 11.81 17.79
N ASN A 271 19.70 10.54 17.62
CA ASN A 271 18.33 10.06 17.77
C ASN A 271 17.91 10.19 19.24
N THR A 272 16.82 10.92 19.51
CA THR A 272 16.36 11.21 20.88
C THR A 272 15.50 10.10 21.49
N GLY A 273 15.16 9.07 20.72
CA GLY A 273 14.26 7.99 21.13
C GLY A 273 12.83 8.16 20.62
N GLU A 274 12.15 7.02 20.47
CA GLU A 274 10.79 6.92 19.93
C GLU A 274 9.77 7.69 20.78
N TYR A 275 9.05 8.60 20.14
CA TYR A 275 7.99 9.45 20.68
C TYR A 275 8.38 10.27 21.92
N VAL A 276 9.67 10.49 22.17
CA VAL A 276 10.14 11.38 23.25
C VAL A 276 9.76 12.83 22.94
N HIS A 277 10.07 13.29 21.72
CA HIS A 277 9.76 14.63 21.24
C HIS A 277 8.78 14.66 20.08
N VAL A 278 8.38 13.48 19.58
CA VAL A 278 7.42 13.32 18.49
C VAL A 278 6.07 12.93 19.05
N ARG A 279 5.02 13.63 18.63
CA ARG A 279 3.63 13.33 18.98
C ARG A 279 3.24 11.95 18.45
N ARG A 280 2.84 11.07 19.36
CA ARG A 280 2.45 9.69 19.05
C ARG A 280 1.09 9.65 18.37
N ASN A 281 1.04 9.01 17.21
CA ASN A 281 -0.19 8.75 16.46
C ASN A 281 -0.86 7.43 16.92
N THR A 282 -2.16 7.29 16.67
CA THR A 282 -2.98 6.14 17.13
C THR A 282 -3.30 5.13 16.02
N ASN A 283 -3.15 5.50 14.75
CA ASN A 283 -3.40 4.65 13.59
C ASN A 283 -2.22 3.73 13.23
N HIS A 284 -1.31 3.48 14.17
CA HIS A 284 -0.08 2.72 13.96
C HIS A 284 0.68 3.24 12.73
N ASN A 285 0.95 2.42 11.73
CA ASN A 285 1.67 2.83 10.53
C ASN A 285 0.74 3.10 9.34
N SER A 286 -0.58 3.10 9.55
CA SER A 286 -1.54 3.42 8.49
C SER A 286 -1.35 4.87 8.03
N PRO A 287 -1.52 5.16 6.73
CA PRO A 287 -1.39 6.52 6.22
C PRO A 287 -2.67 7.31 6.46
N VAL A 288 -2.57 8.64 6.40
CA VAL A 288 -3.73 9.52 6.19
C VAL A 288 -3.96 9.63 4.68
N THR A 289 -5.19 9.47 4.20
CA THR A 289 -5.53 9.61 2.76
C THR A 289 -6.47 10.77 2.49
N ASP A 290 -7.31 11.15 3.46
CA ASP A 290 -8.18 12.32 3.37
C ASP A 290 -7.42 13.60 3.75
N VAL A 291 -7.09 14.40 2.74
CA VAL A 291 -6.39 15.68 2.91
C VAL A 291 -7.24 16.79 3.55
N LEU A 292 -8.55 16.60 3.65
CA LEU A 292 -9.46 17.53 4.31
C LEU A 292 -9.66 17.18 5.80
N SER A 293 -9.25 15.98 6.22
CA SER A 293 -9.29 15.56 7.62
C SER A 293 -8.33 16.38 8.49
N ARG A 294 -8.67 16.53 9.78
CA ARG A 294 -7.76 17.09 10.78
C ARG A 294 -6.52 16.23 11.02
N ASP A 295 -6.57 14.95 10.66
CA ASP A 295 -5.43 14.05 10.78
C ASP A 295 -4.27 14.45 9.84
N ILE A 296 -4.53 15.25 8.79
CA ILE A 296 -3.46 15.73 7.89
C ILE A 296 -2.45 16.66 8.59
N VAL A 297 -2.79 17.20 9.77
CA VAL A 297 -1.92 18.11 10.54
C VAL A 297 -0.77 17.34 11.17
N CYS A 298 -1.06 16.37 12.05
CA CYS A 298 -0.06 15.63 12.83
C CYS A 298 -0.34 14.12 12.90
N ASN A 299 -1.08 13.57 11.93
CA ASN A 299 -1.58 12.19 11.90
C ASN A 299 -2.68 11.92 12.94
N ALA A 300 -3.41 10.81 12.77
CA ALA A 300 -4.52 10.43 13.62
C ALA A 300 -4.07 10.28 15.08
N GLY A 301 -4.77 10.94 16.00
CA GLY A 301 -4.44 10.97 17.43
C GLY A 301 -3.17 11.74 17.80
N GLY A 302 -2.36 12.17 16.83
CA GLY A 302 -1.12 12.90 17.07
C GLY A 302 -1.34 14.20 17.83
N LEU A 303 -2.37 14.97 17.47
CA LEU A 303 -2.72 16.22 18.17
C LEU A 303 -3.03 15.98 19.66
N SER A 304 -3.75 14.91 20.00
CA SER A 304 -4.14 14.58 21.38
C SER A 304 -2.95 14.17 22.26
N SER A 305 -1.84 13.71 21.67
CA SER A 305 -0.64 13.28 22.41
C SER A 305 0.28 14.43 22.85
N GLY A 306 0.02 15.66 22.41
CA GLY A 306 0.87 16.83 22.68
C GLY A 306 1.23 17.04 24.16
N PRO A 307 0.26 16.99 25.11
CA PRO A 307 0.53 17.16 26.54
C PRO A 307 1.50 16.14 27.13
N GLY A 308 1.58 14.92 26.56
CA GLY A 308 2.48 13.85 27.00
C GLY A 308 3.82 13.82 26.25
N THR A 309 4.03 14.71 25.29
CA THR A 309 5.24 14.74 24.45
C THR A 309 6.22 15.79 25.00
N GLN A 310 7.50 15.49 25.08
CA GLN A 310 8.51 16.43 25.59
C GLN A 310 8.91 17.46 24.53
N ILE A 311 9.42 18.61 24.95
CA ILE A 311 9.88 19.67 24.05
C ILE A 311 11.41 19.59 23.90
N ALA A 312 11.90 19.49 22.66
CA ALA A 312 13.35 19.53 22.39
C ALA A 312 13.84 20.96 22.19
N ALA A 313 14.92 21.35 22.86
CA ALA A 313 15.60 22.61 22.57
C ALA A 313 16.45 22.47 21.30
N VAL A 314 16.27 23.38 20.34
CA VAL A 314 17.01 23.40 19.07
C VAL A 314 17.48 24.82 18.77
N ALA A 315 18.73 25.00 18.36
CA ALA A 315 19.21 26.34 17.97
C ALA A 315 18.75 26.66 16.54
N ALA A 316 18.36 27.90 16.26
CA ALA A 316 18.19 28.35 14.88
C ALA A 316 19.49 28.11 14.08
N GLY A 317 19.39 27.63 12.84
CA GLY A 317 20.53 27.25 12.01
C GLY A 317 21.08 25.84 12.26
N SER A 318 20.66 25.16 13.34
CA SER A 318 21.11 23.80 13.64
C SER A 318 20.44 22.75 12.75
N THR A 319 21.15 21.63 12.54
CA THR A 319 20.59 20.45 11.87
C THR A 319 19.71 19.67 12.84
N VAL A 320 18.48 19.43 12.40
CA VAL A 320 17.49 18.54 13.03
C VAL A 320 17.07 17.47 12.02
N GLY A 321 16.27 16.51 12.45
CA GLY A 321 15.76 15.51 11.54
C GLY A 321 14.72 14.61 12.17
N PHE A 322 14.25 13.64 11.40
CA PHE A 322 13.42 12.54 11.89
C PHE A 322 14.06 11.20 11.55
N ALA A 323 14.00 10.26 12.47
CA ALA A 323 14.31 8.86 12.25
C ALA A 323 13.01 8.04 12.30
N MET A 324 13.00 6.98 11.51
CA MET A 324 11.83 6.15 11.25
C MET A 324 11.96 4.80 11.94
N ASP A 325 10.83 4.12 12.16
CA ASP A 325 10.82 2.74 12.68
C ASP A 325 11.34 1.71 11.67
N GLN A 326 11.32 2.05 10.39
CA GLN A 326 11.97 1.32 9.30
C GLN A 326 12.20 2.24 8.08
N ALA A 327 12.92 1.75 7.08
CA ALA A 327 13.20 2.51 5.86
C ALA A 327 11.93 2.79 5.03
N ILE A 328 11.91 3.93 4.35
CA ILE A 328 10.87 4.27 3.37
C ILE A 328 10.82 3.24 2.27
N TYR A 329 9.62 2.81 1.97
CA TYR A 329 9.33 1.79 0.99
C TYR A 329 8.46 2.27 -0.17
N HIS A 330 7.63 3.29 0.05
CA HIS A 330 6.80 3.84 -1.01
C HIS A 330 7.46 5.02 -1.70
N ASP A 331 7.36 5.04 -3.02
CA ASP A 331 7.81 6.15 -3.85
C ASP A 331 7.01 7.42 -3.56
N GLY A 332 7.71 8.52 -3.28
CA GLY A 332 7.07 9.76 -2.87
C GLY A 332 8.03 10.83 -2.35
N PRO A 333 7.65 12.11 -2.39
CA PRO A 333 8.45 13.19 -1.82
C PRO A 333 8.37 13.21 -0.29
N VAL A 334 9.40 13.77 0.36
CA VAL A 334 9.42 14.05 1.81
C VAL A 334 9.51 15.54 2.03
N ILE A 335 8.74 16.08 2.96
CA ILE A 335 8.62 17.52 3.18
C ILE A 335 8.63 17.81 4.67
N ALA A 336 9.33 18.88 5.08
CA ALA A 336 9.29 19.39 6.44
C ALA A 336 8.69 20.80 6.51
N TRP A 337 7.85 21.01 7.52
CA TRP A 337 7.10 22.23 7.78
C TRP A 337 7.28 22.70 9.21
N LEU A 338 7.24 24.00 9.42
CA LEU A 338 7.38 24.64 10.72
C LEU A 338 6.20 25.57 11.00
N SER A 339 5.62 25.50 12.20
CA SER A 339 4.49 26.33 12.62
C SER A 339 4.64 26.81 14.06
N PRO A 340 4.60 28.14 14.31
CA PRO A 340 4.77 28.70 15.64
C PRO A 340 3.53 28.47 16.51
N ALA A 341 3.75 27.96 17.73
CA ALA A 341 2.73 27.93 18.77
C ALA A 341 2.57 29.34 19.35
N ARG A 342 1.81 30.20 18.68
CA ARG A 342 1.66 31.63 19.06
C ARG A 342 1.06 31.85 20.45
N SER A 343 0.37 30.86 21.01
CA SER A 343 -0.08 30.84 22.41
C SER A 343 1.07 30.74 23.41
N GLY A 344 2.30 30.44 22.96
CA GLY A 344 3.48 30.22 23.79
C GLY A 344 3.55 28.83 24.40
N ASN A 345 2.60 27.93 24.09
CA ASN A 345 2.59 26.56 24.59
C ASN A 345 2.33 25.58 23.44
N VAL A 346 3.38 24.89 22.99
CA VAL A 346 3.29 23.90 21.92
C VAL A 346 2.57 22.62 22.39
N THR A 347 2.58 22.28 23.67
CA THR A 347 1.95 21.04 24.17
C THR A 347 0.44 21.00 23.98
N THR A 348 -0.21 22.17 23.97
CA THR A 348 -1.65 22.34 23.73
C THR A 348 -1.98 22.92 22.35
N TYR A 349 -0.96 23.26 21.55
CA TYR A 349 -1.16 23.80 20.21
C TYR A 349 -1.68 22.71 19.25
N ASP A 350 -2.81 23.00 18.60
CA ASP A 350 -3.53 22.08 17.71
C ASP A 350 -3.09 22.17 16.24
N GLY A 351 -2.09 23.01 15.93
CA GLY A 351 -1.58 23.19 14.57
C GLY A 351 -2.48 24.03 13.66
N SER A 352 -3.50 24.71 14.20
CA SER A 352 -4.42 25.57 13.44
C SER A 352 -3.79 26.83 12.83
N GLY A 353 -2.56 27.17 13.23
CA GLY A 353 -1.82 28.31 12.70
C GLY A 353 -1.21 28.05 11.32
N ARG A 354 -0.35 28.98 10.92
CA ARG A 354 0.25 29.02 9.59
C ARG A 354 1.55 28.21 9.56
N TRP A 355 1.70 27.37 8.54
CA TRP A 355 2.84 26.48 8.35
C TRP A 355 3.72 26.98 7.20
N ALA A 356 5.02 27.15 7.46
CA ALA A 356 6.01 27.40 6.41
C ALA A 356 6.75 26.11 6.09
N LYS A 357 6.97 25.84 4.79
CA LYS A 357 7.87 24.76 4.39
C LYS A 357 9.30 25.20 4.67
N ILE A 358 10.09 24.33 5.29
CA ILE A 358 11.51 24.60 5.57
C ILE A 358 12.46 23.68 4.80
N TRP A 359 11.96 22.55 4.29
CA TRP A 359 12.76 21.60 3.55
C TRP A 359 11.89 20.67 2.69
N GLU A 360 12.44 20.18 1.58
CA GLU A 360 11.85 19.13 0.76
C GLU A 360 12.91 18.24 0.09
N LEU A 361 12.52 17.00 -0.14
CA LEU A 361 13.19 16.06 -1.02
C LEU A 361 12.15 15.54 -2.02
N GLY A 362 12.13 16.18 -3.19
CA GLY A 362 11.21 15.87 -4.29
C GLY A 362 11.68 14.70 -5.16
N ALA A 363 10.98 14.49 -6.27
CA ALA A 363 11.37 13.48 -7.26
C ALA A 363 12.49 13.99 -8.19
N LEU A 364 13.24 13.04 -8.77
CA LEU A 364 14.09 13.26 -9.92
C LEU A 364 13.38 12.73 -11.17
N VAL A 365 13.39 13.51 -12.24
CA VAL A 365 12.69 13.19 -13.48
C VAL A 365 13.69 13.28 -14.62
N GLY A 366 13.76 12.25 -15.43
CA GLY A 366 14.61 12.21 -16.61
C GLY A 366 14.38 10.95 -17.42
N ASN A 367 14.63 11.01 -18.73
CA ASN A 367 14.52 9.85 -19.64
C ASN A 367 13.14 9.16 -19.60
N GLY A 368 12.06 9.93 -19.37
CA GLY A 368 10.69 9.39 -19.28
C GLY A 368 10.41 8.57 -18.01
N GLN A 369 11.27 8.66 -17.00
CA GLN A 369 11.12 7.99 -15.70
C GLN A 369 11.11 9.00 -14.56
N ILE A 370 10.45 8.61 -13.47
CA ILE A 370 10.46 9.31 -12.19
C ILE A 370 11.14 8.42 -11.15
N SER A 371 11.97 9.01 -10.32
CA SER A 371 12.60 8.34 -9.18
C SER A 371 12.52 9.22 -7.94
N PHE A 372 12.50 8.60 -6.77
CA PHE A 372 12.38 9.32 -5.50
C PHE A 372 13.62 9.06 -4.66
N PRO A 373 14.48 10.07 -4.44
CA PRO A 373 15.67 9.93 -3.60
C PRO A 373 15.37 9.56 -2.15
N ALA A 374 14.12 9.65 -1.71
CA ALA A 374 13.69 9.25 -0.38
C ALA A 374 13.61 7.73 -0.19
N SER A 375 13.49 6.95 -1.26
CA SER A 375 13.33 5.50 -1.21
C SER A 375 14.51 4.83 -0.47
N ASN A 376 14.19 3.83 0.37
CA ASN A 376 15.13 3.10 1.23
C ASN A 376 15.88 3.92 2.28
N LYS A 377 15.46 5.16 2.58
CA LYS A 377 16.02 5.95 3.69
C LYS A 377 15.22 5.75 4.98
N ALA A 378 15.91 5.62 6.11
CA ALA A 378 15.30 5.49 7.44
C ALA A 378 15.45 6.75 8.31
N ALA A 379 16.08 7.81 7.79
CA ALA A 379 16.24 9.08 8.48
C ALA A 379 16.41 10.24 7.48
N PHE A 380 15.92 11.42 7.88
CA PHE A 380 15.99 12.64 7.09
C PHE A 380 16.45 13.79 7.97
N ASN A 381 17.54 14.44 7.57
CA ASN A 381 18.13 15.58 8.27
C ASN A 381 18.02 16.83 7.42
N PHE A 382 17.70 17.95 8.06
CA PHE A 382 17.55 19.26 7.44
C PHE A 382 17.83 20.37 8.46
N GLN A 383 18.01 21.61 8.01
CA GLN A 383 18.33 22.72 8.89
C GLN A 383 17.06 23.46 9.34
N ILE A 384 17.02 23.85 10.60
CA ILE A 384 16.14 24.95 11.03
C ILE A 384 16.72 26.23 10.43
N PRO A 385 15.95 27.07 9.71
CA PRO A 385 16.48 28.32 9.17
C PRO A 385 17.11 29.19 10.27
N SER A 386 18.29 29.74 10.00
CA SER A 386 19.06 30.55 10.98
C SER A 386 18.32 31.80 11.44
N CYS A 387 17.44 32.36 10.61
CA CYS A 387 16.61 33.51 10.94
C CYS A 387 15.30 33.15 11.65
N THR A 388 15.03 31.88 11.97
CA THR A 388 13.81 31.49 12.69
C THR A 388 13.75 32.16 14.07
N PRO A 389 12.66 32.88 14.40
CA PRO A 389 12.53 33.51 15.72
C PRO A 389 12.54 32.51 16.87
N PRO A 390 13.11 32.87 18.03
CA PRO A 390 13.01 32.01 19.21
C PRO A 390 11.55 31.83 19.63
N GLY A 391 11.21 30.63 20.10
CA GLY A 391 9.85 30.30 20.48
C GLY A 391 9.55 28.80 20.38
N GLU A 392 8.33 28.40 20.70
CA GLU A 392 7.90 27.01 20.56
C GLU A 392 7.18 26.77 19.24
N TYR A 393 7.44 25.62 18.62
CA TYR A 393 6.96 25.28 17.30
C TYR A 393 6.56 23.81 17.22
N LEU A 394 5.58 23.52 16.37
CA LEU A 394 5.46 22.20 15.77
C LEU A 394 6.37 22.14 14.55
N LEU A 395 7.22 21.11 14.53
CA LEU A 395 7.99 20.71 13.36
C LEU A 395 7.32 19.46 12.77
N ARG A 396 6.71 19.59 11.60
CA ARG A 396 5.97 18.53 10.92
C ARG A 396 6.83 17.94 9.80
N ILE A 397 6.92 16.62 9.73
CA ILE A 397 7.43 15.90 8.56
C ILE A 397 6.30 15.10 7.91
N GLU A 398 6.32 15.02 6.59
CA GLU A 398 5.45 14.12 5.84
C GLU A 398 6.22 13.42 4.72
N GLN A 399 5.86 12.16 4.46
CA GLN A 399 6.11 11.53 3.17
C GLN A 399 4.78 11.24 2.49
N ILE A 400 4.70 11.52 1.18
CA ILE A 400 3.50 11.31 0.37
C ILE A 400 3.74 10.10 -0.54
N GLY A 401 3.31 8.91 -0.16
CA GLY A 401 3.36 7.71 -0.98
C GLY A 401 2.43 7.82 -2.19
N LEU A 402 2.99 7.71 -3.40
CA LEU A 402 2.31 7.94 -4.68
C LEU A 402 2.01 6.64 -5.46
N HIS A 403 2.30 5.48 -4.89
CA HIS A 403 2.14 4.17 -5.52
C HIS A 403 0.68 3.83 -5.93
N SER A 404 -0.30 4.46 -5.28
CA SER A 404 -1.74 4.32 -5.57
C SER A 404 -2.39 5.66 -5.96
N ALA A 405 -1.59 6.69 -6.26
CA ALA A 405 -2.07 8.06 -6.43
C ALA A 405 -2.79 8.35 -7.77
N SER A 406 -2.95 7.35 -8.66
CA SER A 406 -3.65 7.55 -9.93
C SER A 406 -5.15 7.80 -9.77
N ALA A 407 -5.70 7.48 -8.60
CA ALA A 407 -7.08 7.77 -8.22
C ALA A 407 -7.13 8.82 -7.10
N LYS A 408 -8.19 9.63 -7.08
CA LYS A 408 -8.39 10.63 -6.03
C LYS A 408 -8.51 9.93 -4.67
N GLY A 409 -7.78 10.41 -3.67
CA GLY A 409 -7.69 9.77 -2.35
C GLY A 409 -6.75 8.56 -2.28
N GLY A 410 -6.05 8.22 -3.38
CA GLY A 410 -5.11 7.11 -3.42
C GLY A 410 -3.71 7.44 -2.89
N ALA A 411 -3.34 8.72 -2.80
CA ALA A 411 -2.08 9.14 -2.18
C ALA A 411 -2.09 8.92 -0.67
N GLN A 412 -0.97 8.47 -0.13
CA GLN A 412 -0.83 8.04 1.27
C GLN A 412 0.13 8.95 2.02
N PHE A 413 -0.36 9.67 3.03
CA PHE A 413 0.43 10.62 3.81
C PHE A 413 0.89 10.00 5.12
N TYR A 414 2.20 9.80 5.28
CA TYR A 414 2.84 9.38 6.51
C TYR A 414 3.36 10.60 7.24
N ILE A 415 2.69 11.00 8.32
CA ILE A 415 2.90 12.30 8.97
C ILE A 415 3.33 12.11 10.42
N SER A 416 4.19 12.99 10.91
CA SER A 416 4.45 13.16 12.34
C SER A 416 4.83 14.60 12.68
N CYS A 417 4.59 15.00 13.92
CA CYS A 417 4.93 16.33 14.44
C CYS A 417 5.81 16.21 15.68
N ALA A 418 6.95 16.89 15.66
CA ALA A 418 7.78 17.07 16.85
C ALA A 418 7.48 18.40 17.55
N GLN A 419 7.68 18.41 18.87
CA GLN A 419 7.59 19.61 19.69
C GLN A 419 8.99 20.16 19.94
N ILE A 420 9.26 21.36 19.45
CA ILE A 420 10.57 21.99 19.58
C ILE A 420 10.47 23.39 20.17
N ARG A 421 11.52 23.81 20.87
CA ARG A 421 11.74 25.20 21.28
C ARG A 421 12.99 25.70 20.57
N VAL A 422 12.79 26.62 19.63
CA VAL A 422 13.88 27.29 18.90
C VAL A 422 14.52 28.31 19.83
N THR A 423 15.85 28.26 19.94
CA THR A 423 16.68 29.22 20.67
C THR A 423 17.55 30.04 19.72
N GLY A 424 18.11 31.15 20.22
CA GLY A 424 18.93 32.09 19.45
C GLY A 424 18.25 33.45 19.30
N SER A 425 18.72 34.24 18.34
CA SER A 425 18.31 35.63 18.11
C SER A 425 17.73 35.87 16.72
N GLY A 426 17.25 34.82 16.04
CA GLY A 426 16.59 34.97 14.74
C GLY A 426 15.41 35.92 14.83
N ASN A 427 15.14 36.66 13.76
CA ASN A 427 14.11 37.69 13.69
C ASN A 427 13.34 37.68 12.35
N GLY A 428 13.52 36.63 11.54
CA GLY A 428 12.89 36.50 10.24
C GLY A 428 11.41 36.13 10.33
N GLN A 429 10.69 36.35 9.22
CA GLN A 429 9.28 36.00 9.11
C GLN A 429 9.10 34.71 8.30
N LEU A 430 8.41 33.73 8.88
CA LEU A 430 8.03 32.51 8.18
C LEU A 430 7.07 32.86 7.02
N SER A 431 7.56 32.75 5.78
CA SER A 431 6.79 32.99 4.56
C SER A 431 7.43 32.28 3.36
N PRO A 432 6.63 31.88 2.34
CA PRO A 432 5.17 31.83 2.33
C PRO A 432 4.64 30.80 3.36
N THR A 433 3.36 30.92 3.73
CA THR A 433 2.73 29.96 4.63
C THR A 433 1.43 29.40 4.07
N VAL A 434 1.02 28.24 4.57
CA VAL A 434 -0.24 27.54 4.28
C VAL A 434 -0.94 27.10 5.58
N GLY A 435 -2.12 26.50 5.48
CA GLY A 435 -2.84 25.90 6.61
C GLY A 435 -3.12 24.42 6.37
N PHE A 436 -3.17 23.62 7.43
CA PHE A 436 -3.54 22.21 7.37
C PHE A 436 -4.77 21.98 8.28
N PRO A 437 -5.85 21.35 7.77
CA PRO A 437 -6.16 21.11 6.35
C PRO A 437 -6.28 22.42 5.53
N GLY A 438 -6.23 22.30 4.21
CA GLY A 438 -6.42 23.42 3.27
C GLY A 438 -5.26 23.70 2.32
N ALA A 439 -4.04 23.25 2.64
CA ALA A 439 -2.89 23.32 1.72
C ALA A 439 -3.04 22.34 0.54
N TYR A 440 -3.79 21.26 0.74
CA TYR A 440 -4.04 20.19 -0.23
C TYR A 440 -5.54 20.04 -0.47
N THR A 441 -5.90 19.75 -1.72
CA THR A 441 -7.26 19.50 -2.21
C THR A 441 -7.46 18.04 -2.64
N GLY A 442 -6.37 17.28 -2.81
CA GLY A 442 -6.37 15.89 -3.26
C GLY A 442 -6.45 15.78 -4.79
N SER A 443 -6.37 16.89 -5.51
CA SER A 443 -6.42 16.95 -6.98
C SER A 443 -5.20 17.67 -7.55
N GLU A 444 -4.22 17.97 -6.71
CA GLU A 444 -2.93 18.50 -7.12
C GLU A 444 -2.23 17.51 -8.06
N PRO A 445 -1.56 17.97 -9.12
CA PRO A 445 -0.76 17.11 -10.00
C PRO A 445 0.36 16.32 -9.31
N GLY A 446 0.75 16.71 -8.09
CA GLY A 446 1.70 15.96 -7.26
C GLY A 446 1.07 14.98 -6.28
N ILE A 447 -0.27 14.93 -6.20
CA ILE A 447 -1.05 14.10 -5.26
C ILE A 447 -2.02 13.17 -6.01
N LEU A 448 -2.64 13.64 -7.09
CA LEU A 448 -3.42 12.83 -8.03
C LEU A 448 -2.58 12.63 -9.29
N ILE A 449 -1.85 11.52 -9.32
CA ILE A 449 -0.81 11.25 -10.32
C ILE A 449 -0.57 9.76 -10.51
N ASN A 450 -0.34 9.34 -11.75
CA ASN A 450 0.22 8.05 -12.09
C ASN A 450 1.75 8.17 -12.26
N ILE A 451 2.53 7.49 -11.42
CA ILE A 451 4.00 7.52 -11.45
C ILE A 451 4.64 6.42 -12.31
N TYR A 452 3.85 5.49 -12.87
CA TYR A 452 4.39 4.28 -13.52
C TYR A 452 4.61 4.42 -15.03
N TYR A 453 3.62 4.87 -15.82
CA TYR A 453 3.77 5.21 -17.25
C TYR A 453 2.42 5.66 -17.88
N PRO A 454 2.42 6.49 -18.95
CA PRO A 454 3.54 7.31 -19.42
C PRO A 454 3.75 8.51 -18.50
N VAL A 455 4.98 8.67 -18.00
CA VAL A 455 5.39 9.91 -17.33
C VAL A 455 5.90 10.84 -18.43
N SER A 456 5.03 11.65 -19.03
CA SER A 456 5.55 12.63 -19.98
C SER A 456 6.37 13.67 -19.20
N GLU A 457 7.64 13.81 -19.57
CA GLU A 457 8.59 14.77 -18.98
C GLU A 457 8.02 16.20 -19.00
N ARG A 458 7.17 16.47 -20.01
CA ARG A 458 6.40 17.71 -20.18
C ARG A 458 5.28 17.90 -19.15
N GLU A 459 4.56 16.85 -18.76
CA GLU A 459 3.46 16.95 -17.78
C GLU A 459 3.98 17.00 -16.35
N TYR A 460 4.88 16.10 -15.94
CA TYR A 460 5.43 16.16 -14.58
C TYR A 460 6.29 17.41 -14.39
N GLY A 461 7.25 17.66 -15.28
CA GLY A 461 8.16 18.79 -15.17
C GLY A 461 7.45 20.14 -15.19
N SER A 462 6.35 20.30 -15.93
CA SER A 462 5.60 21.56 -15.93
C SER A 462 4.55 21.65 -14.82
N GLN A 463 3.88 20.55 -14.45
CA GLN A 463 2.80 20.57 -13.45
C GLN A 463 3.31 20.42 -12.01
N HIS A 464 4.36 19.62 -11.77
CA HIS A 464 5.04 19.52 -10.48
C HIS A 464 5.73 20.83 -10.14
N LEU A 465 6.43 21.43 -11.11
CA LEU A 465 7.06 22.74 -10.94
C LEU A 465 6.01 23.83 -10.73
N LYS A 466 4.87 23.83 -11.45
CA LYS A 466 3.78 24.80 -11.22
C LYS A 466 3.04 24.59 -9.89
N PHE A 467 2.80 23.35 -9.47
CA PHE A 467 2.18 23.04 -8.18
C PHE A 467 3.08 23.51 -7.03
N TRP A 468 4.36 23.14 -7.06
CA TRP A 468 5.30 23.59 -6.05
C TRP A 468 5.62 25.08 -6.17
N GLN A 469 5.64 25.68 -7.35
CA GLN A 469 5.73 27.15 -7.53
C GLN A 469 4.48 27.88 -7.01
N ARG A 470 3.31 27.22 -6.98
CA ARG A 470 2.05 27.79 -6.46
C ARG A 470 1.92 27.61 -4.94
N VAL A 471 2.50 26.54 -4.39
CA VAL A 471 2.66 26.32 -2.93
C VAL A 471 3.88 27.09 -2.38
N LEU A 472 4.86 27.45 -3.22
CA LEU A 472 6.13 28.07 -2.83
C LEU A 472 6.61 29.13 -3.83
N ARG A 473 6.70 30.38 -3.38
CA ARG A 473 7.80 31.24 -3.84
C ARG A 473 9.02 31.01 -2.95
N GLN A 474 10.11 30.63 -3.63
CA GLN A 474 11.54 30.74 -3.31
C GLN A 474 12.09 30.00 -2.08
N SER A 475 12.69 28.82 -2.30
CA SER A 475 13.94 28.45 -1.62
C SER A 475 14.79 27.50 -2.48
N SER A 476 15.13 27.93 -3.70
CA SER A 476 16.21 27.31 -4.48
C SER A 476 17.35 28.31 -4.59
N THR A 477 18.00 28.56 -3.47
CA THR A 477 19.38 29.04 -3.30
C THR A 477 19.65 29.06 -1.80
N HIS A 478 20.84 28.64 -1.40
CA HIS A 478 21.26 28.57 0.00
C HIS A 478 20.90 29.84 0.78
N GLY A 479 20.20 29.64 1.91
CA GLY A 479 20.04 30.58 3.01
C GLY A 479 19.69 32.02 2.64
N GLU A 480 18.40 32.36 2.60
CA GLU A 480 17.87 33.68 3.01
C GLU A 480 16.34 33.69 2.88
N LEU A 481 15.63 33.58 4.01
CA LEU A 481 14.27 34.13 4.10
C LEU A 481 14.43 35.66 4.18
N ARG A 482 13.71 36.39 3.33
CA ARG A 482 13.85 37.85 3.17
C ARG A 482 13.73 38.57 4.50
N SER A 483 14.68 39.49 4.72
CA SER A 483 14.81 40.45 5.83
C SER A 483 13.55 41.25 6.10
#